data_AF-J9APG7-F1
#
_entry.id   AF-J9APG7-F1
#
_cell.length_a   1.000
_cell.length_b   1.000
_cell.length_c   1.000
_cell.angle_alpha   90.00
_cell.angle_beta   90.00
_cell.angle_gamma   90.00
#
_symmetry.space_group_name_H-M   'P 1'
#
loop_
_entity.id
_entity.type
_entity.pdbx_description
1 polymer ?
#
loop_
_entity_poly.entity_id
_entity_poly.type
_entity_poly.pdbx_seq_one_letter_code
_entity_poly.pdbx_strand_id
1 'polypeptide(L)' 'MIVRCIQRLDELCHDIRNAARLVGDPTLYEKMDDTSAAIRRDIVFAASLYTVLD' A
#
# COMPACT_ATOMS: atom_id res chain seq x y z
N MET A 1 14.86 -8.36 2.27
CA MET A 1 13.60 -8.97 2.79
C MET A 1 12.64 -7.93 3.33
N ILE A 2 13.11 -6.90 4.06
CA ILE A 2 12.27 -5.84 4.64
C ILE A 2 11.42 -5.06 3.61
N VAL A 3 12.04 -4.55 2.54
CA VAL A 3 11.33 -3.79 1.47
C VAL A 3 10.16 -4.60 0.89
N ARG A 4 10.38 -5.88 0.55
CA ARG A 4 9.33 -6.76 0.01
C ARG A 4 8.19 -6.99 1.01
N CYS A 5 8.48 -7.08 2.31
CA CYS A 5 7.43 -7.21 3.31
C CYS A 5 6.58 -5.95 3.41
N ILE A 6 7.18 -4.76 3.30
CA ILE A 6 6.45 -3.48 3.34
C ILE A 6 5.58 -3.32 2.08
N GLN A 7 6.09 -3.69 0.91
CA GLN A 7 5.29 -3.68 -0.33
C GLN A 7 4.07 -4.61 -0.23
N ARG A 8 4.25 -5.83 0.31
CA ARG A 8 3.13 -6.75 0.58
C ARG A 8 2.16 -6.24 1.63
N LEU A 9 2.63 -5.47 2.61
CA LEU A 9 1.77 -4.82 3.59
C LEU A 9 0.89 -3.75 2.93
N ASP A 10 1.44 -2.97 1.98
CA ASP A 10 0.66 -1.98 1.22
C ASP A 10 -0.42 -2.64 0.35
N GLU A 11 -0.09 -3.76 -0.30
CA GLU A 11 -1.05 -4.59 -1.03
C GLU A 11 -2.19 -5.08 -0.10
N LEU A 12 -1.85 -5.57 1.09
CA LEU A 12 -2.85 -6.00 2.07
C LEU A 12 -3.73 -4.84 2.57
N CYS A 13 -3.15 -3.66 2.81
CA CYS A 13 -3.92 -2.46 3.18
C CYS A 13 -4.92 -2.08 2.08
N HIS A 14 -4.56 -2.25 0.80
CA HIS A 14 -5.47 -2.02 -0.31
C HIS A 14 -6.64 -3.03 -0.32
N ASP A 15 -6.35 -4.31 -0.13
CA ASP A 15 -7.38 -5.36 -0.07
C ASP A 15 -8.35 -5.16 1.09
N ILE A 16 -7.84 -4.84 2.29
CA ILE A 16 -8.66 -4.58 3.47
C ILE A 16 -9.51 -3.32 3.28
N ARG A 17 -8.98 -2.27 2.64
CA ARG A 17 -9.75 -1.05 2.32
C ARG A 17 -10.95 -1.37 1.44
N ASN A 18 -10.76 -2.19 0.40
CA ASN A 18 -11.85 -2.63 -0.49
C ASN A 18 -12.88 -3.48 0.25
N ALA A 19 -12.42 -4.38 1.14
CA ALA A 19 -13.31 -5.17 1.99
C ALA A 19 -14.09 -4.29 2.98
N ALA A 20 -13.45 -3.29 3.60
CA ALA A 20 -14.08 -2.36 4.52
C ALA A 20 -15.21 -1.57 3.84
N ARG A 21 -14.99 -1.15 2.59
CA ARG A 21 -16.03 -0.51 1.76
C ARG A 21 -17.22 -1.44 1.51
N LEU A 22 -16.98 -2.72 1.23
CA LEU A 22 -18.05 -3.71 1.02
C LEU A 22 -18.84 -3.99 2.30
N VAL A 23 -18.16 -4.04 3.44
CA VAL A 23 -18.77 -4.26 4.77
C VAL A 23 -19.49 -3.00 5.28
N GLY A 24 -19.14 -1.83 4.77
CA GLY A 24 -19.71 -0.55 5.20
C GLY A 24 -19.08 0.01 6.48
N ASP A 25 -17.80 -0.31 6.72
CA ASP A 25 -17.03 0.25 7.84
C ASP A 25 -16.12 1.41 7.36
N PRO A 26 -16.54 2.67 7.52
CA PRO A 26 -15.76 3.82 7.07
C PRO A 26 -14.50 4.04 7.92
N THR A 27 -14.51 3.64 9.19
CA THR A 27 -13.36 3.84 10.09
C THR A 27 -12.21 2.93 9.71
N LEU A 28 -12.52 1.68 9.34
CA LEU A 28 -11.53 0.74 8.84
C LEU A 28 -11.01 1.16 7.46
N TYR A 29 -11.89 1.69 6.60
CA TYR A 29 -11.50 2.23 5.30
C TYR A 29 -10.45 3.34 5.43
N GLU A 30 -10.75 4.38 6.22
CA GLU A 30 -9.85 5.52 6.46
C GLU A 30 -8.54 5.06 7.09
N LYS A 31 -8.61 4.20 8.12
CA LYS A 31 -7.41 3.66 8.77
C LYS A 31 -6.49 2.93 7.80
N MET A 32 -7.03 2.14 6.88
CA MET A 32 -6.21 1.44 5.87
C MET A 32 -5.66 2.39 4.81
N ASP A 33 -6.36 3.49 4.51
CA ASP A 33 -5.86 4.54 3.63
C ASP A 33 -4.69 5.30 4.24
N ASP A 34 -4.86 5.78 5.46
CA ASP A 34 -3.82 6.48 6.22
C ASP A 34 -2.57 5.60 6.42
N THR A 35 -2.77 4.32 6.74
CA THR A 35 -1.67 3.37 6.94
C THR A 35 -0.88 3.18 5.64
N SER A 36 -1.56 2.97 4.52
CA SER A 36 -0.94 2.82 3.18
C SER A 36 -0.14 4.08 2.81
N ALA A 37 -0.71 5.27 3.02
CA ALA A 37 -0.03 6.54 2.79
C ALA A 37 1.22 6.70 3.69
N ALA A 38 1.14 6.30 4.96
CA ALA A 38 2.25 6.42 5.90
C ALA A 38 3.43 5.51 5.58
N ILE A 39 3.21 4.32 4.99
CA ILE A 39 4.29 3.37 4.66
C ILE A 39 4.90 3.58 3.26
N ARG A 40 4.24 4.35 2.39
CA ARG A 40 4.69 4.62 1.02
C ARG A 40 5.81 5.67 0.96
N ARG A 41 7.03 5.27 1.31
CA ARG A 41 8.20 6.17 1.41
C ARG A 41 9.40 5.73 0.58
N ASP A 42 10.04 6.72 -0.06
CA ASP A 42 11.36 6.71 -0.71
C ASP A 42 11.78 5.34 -1.29
N ILE A 43 12.72 4.69 -0.63
CA ILE A 43 13.41 3.48 -1.10
C ILE A 43 12.49 2.27 -1.26
N VAL A 44 11.33 2.25 -0.58
CA VAL A 44 10.39 1.11 -0.65
C VAL A 44 9.60 1.11 -1.96
N PHE A 45 9.38 2.28 -2.55
CA PHE A 45 8.60 2.46 -3.78
C PHE A 45 9.40 3.17 -4.87
N ALA A 46 10.73 3.14 -4.78
CA ALA A 46 11.61 3.70 -5.79
C ALA A 46 11.38 3.00 -7.15
N ALA A 47 11.37 3.79 -8.22
CA ALA A 47 11.17 3.27 -9.57
C ALA A 47 12.29 2.30 -9.96
N SER A 48 11.94 1.29 -10.76
CA SER A 48 12.93 0.40 -11.36
C SER A 48 13.81 1.19 -12.33
N LEU A 49 15.13 1.00 -12.24
CA LEU A 49 16.12 1.62 -13.12
C LEU A 49 16.04 1.10 -14.57
N TYR A 50 15.24 0.06 -14.82
CA TYR A 50 15.04 -0.52 -16.15
C TYR A 50 13.92 0.13 -16.97
N THR A 51 13.33 1.23 -16.49
CA THR A 51 12.17 1.89 -17.12
C THR A 51 12.55 3.00 -18.11
N VAL A 52 13.85 3.29 -18.31
CA VAL A 52 14.34 4.41 -19.16
C VAL A 52 15.11 3.93 -20.41
N LEU A 53 15.08 2.62 -20.71
CA LEU A 53 15.45 2.09 -22.03
C LEU A 53 14.19 1.51 -22.65
N ASP A 54 13.39 2.37 -23.30
CA ASP A 54 12.56 2.14 -24.49
C ASP A 54 11.55 3.30 -24.65
#